data_AF-A0AAW2SXJ6-F1
#
_entry.id   AF-A0AAW2SXJ6-F1
#
_cell.length_a   1.000
_cell.length_b   1.000
_cell.length_c   1.000
_cell.angle_alpha   90.00
_cell.angle_beta   90.00
_cell.angle_gamma   90.00
#
_symmetry.space_group_name_H-M   'P 1'
#
loop_
_entity.id
_entity.type
_entity.pdbx_description
1 polymer ?
#
loop_
_entity_poly.entity_id
_entity_poly.type
_entity_poly.pdbx_seq_one_letter_code
_entity_poly.pdbx_strand_id
1 'polypeptide(L)'
;MHSKHKASSAGPHEAVESKIRADTYGHVAPAYLYDAPVDGPTTKSLSNMHGDVHVAREHGVEGQAKSMDVYSQPGRQMQFSVSPRNTDFMTHNEVNLHMERKRKSDEARIAREVQAHEKKIQKELEKQDLLRRKRDEAQIGREVQAPEKKIRKELEKQDLLRRKVSTLRERKQKEERRREKEAARQKAAIERATARGIAKGSMELIEDERLELMKLAAASKGLPSIVSLDYDTLQNL
;
A
#
# COMPACT_ATOMS: atom_id res chain seq x y z
N MET A 1 63.13 -5.11 -3.49
CA MET A 1 63.65 -5.80 -4.68
C MET A 1 62.48 -6.01 -5.63
N HIS A 2 62.27 -5.07 -6.55
CA HIS A 2 62.51 -5.24 -8.00
C HIS A 2 61.75 -6.41 -8.63
N SER A 3 60.61 -6.11 -9.27
CA SER A 3 60.45 -6.47 -10.68
C SER A 3 59.39 -5.58 -11.35
N LYS A 4 59.83 -4.86 -12.39
CA LYS A 4 59.03 -4.11 -13.37
C LYS A 4 59.12 -4.90 -14.66
N HIS A 5 58.02 -5.13 -15.36
CA HIS A 5 57.90 -5.15 -16.83
C HIS A 5 56.40 -5.00 -17.18
N LYS A 6 55.95 -4.52 -18.33
CA LYS A 6 56.27 -3.40 -19.23
C LYS A 6 55.34 -3.65 -20.44
N ALA A 7 54.50 -2.65 -20.79
CA ALA A 7 53.94 -2.35 -22.12
C ALA A 7 53.13 -3.46 -22.84
N SER A 8 52.27 -3.26 -23.84
CA SER A 8 51.46 -2.19 -24.45
C SER A 8 50.86 -2.86 -25.69
N SER A 9 49.59 -2.64 -26.05
CA SER A 9 49.18 -2.68 -27.47
C SER A 9 47.77 -2.13 -27.63
N ALA A 10 47.66 -1.10 -28.47
CA ALA A 10 46.44 -0.49 -28.94
C ALA A 10 46.11 -1.03 -30.34
N GLY A 11 44.82 -1.14 -30.68
CA GLY A 11 44.33 -1.45 -32.03
C GLY A 11 42.80 -1.45 -32.08
N PRO A 12 42.16 -1.14 -33.22
CA PRO A 12 41.22 -0.03 -33.29
C PRO A 12 39.72 -0.39 -33.28
N HIS A 13 38.93 0.62 -32.93
CA HIS A 13 37.50 0.73 -33.20
C HIS A 13 37.24 0.75 -34.71
N GLU A 14 36.40 -0.16 -35.20
CA GLU A 14 35.61 0.03 -36.42
C GLU A 14 34.16 0.31 -36.03
N ALA A 15 33.62 1.37 -36.60
CA ALA A 15 32.22 1.77 -36.53
C ALA A 15 31.46 1.13 -37.71
N VAL A 16 30.14 1.41 -37.78
CA VAL A 16 29.17 1.05 -38.85
C VAL A 16 28.54 -0.33 -38.55
N GLU A 17 27.23 -0.52 -38.32
CA GLU A 17 26.04 0.12 -38.86
C GLU A 17 24.82 -0.20 -37.95
N SER A 18 24.10 0.80 -37.46
CA SER A 18 22.85 0.57 -36.71
C SER A 18 21.67 0.52 -37.69
N LYS A 19 21.08 -0.66 -37.88
CA LYS A 19 19.82 -0.87 -38.62
C LYS A 19 18.67 -0.12 -37.94
N ILE A 20 18.29 1.03 -38.49
CA ILE A 20 17.08 1.77 -38.12
C ILE A 20 15.88 1.02 -38.71
N ARG A 21 15.06 0.43 -37.83
CA ARG A 21 13.73 -0.08 -38.17
C ARG A 21 12.78 1.12 -38.16
N ALA A 22 12.31 1.53 -39.34
CA ALA A 22 11.27 2.54 -39.48
C ALA A 22 9.90 1.90 -39.21
N ASP A 23 9.33 2.16 -38.03
CA ASP A 23 7.95 1.76 -37.73
C ASP A 23 6.98 2.85 -38.23
N THR A 24 6.29 2.47 -39.31
CA THR A 24 4.89 2.75 -39.68
C THR A 24 4.25 4.05 -39.19
N TYR A 25 4.16 4.94 -40.18
CA TYR A 25 3.25 6.08 -40.34
C TYR A 25 1.80 5.78 -39.91
N GLY A 26 1.17 6.77 -39.29
CA GLY A 26 -0.07 6.64 -38.52
C GLY A 26 -1.32 6.25 -39.33
N HIS A 27 -2.17 5.48 -38.66
CA HIS A 27 -3.57 5.31 -39.03
C HIS A 27 -4.47 6.16 -38.12
N VAL A 28 -5.35 6.87 -38.82
CA VAL A 28 -6.43 7.78 -38.44
C VAL A 28 -7.41 7.20 -37.41
N ALA A 29 -7.95 8.04 -36.52
CA ALA A 29 -9.36 7.94 -36.16
C ALA A 29 -9.99 9.34 -35.89
N PRO A 30 -11.19 9.64 -36.42
CA PRO A 30 -11.84 10.95 -36.31
C PRO A 30 -12.60 11.13 -35.00
N ALA A 31 -12.68 12.37 -34.52
CA ALA A 31 -13.54 12.76 -33.41
C ALA A 31 -15.01 12.71 -33.83
N TYR A 32 -15.78 11.78 -33.25
CA TYR A 32 -17.25 11.77 -33.36
C TYR A 32 -17.88 12.37 -32.10
N LEU A 33 -18.72 13.36 -32.37
CA LEU A 33 -19.72 13.98 -31.52
C LEU A 33 -20.97 13.08 -31.49
N TYR A 34 -21.48 12.66 -30.33
CA TYR A 34 -22.91 12.76 -29.92
C TYR A 34 -23.23 12.02 -28.61
N ASP A 35 -24.03 12.71 -27.78
CA ASP A 35 -25.06 12.29 -26.81
C ASP A 35 -24.83 11.33 -25.65
N ALA A 36 -25.15 11.87 -24.47
CA ALA A 36 -25.66 11.17 -23.30
C ALA A 36 -27.10 10.69 -23.54
N PRO A 37 -27.48 9.51 -23.00
CA PRO A 37 -28.59 9.52 -22.06
C PRO A 37 -28.56 8.46 -20.93
N VAL A 38 -29.21 8.84 -19.83
CA VAL A 38 -30.09 8.02 -18.97
C VAL A 38 -29.49 7.12 -17.86
N ASP A 39 -30.01 7.39 -16.66
CA ASP A 39 -30.02 6.60 -15.41
C ASP A 39 -30.48 5.14 -15.57
N GLY A 40 -29.84 4.22 -14.85
CA GLY A 40 -30.44 2.91 -14.55
C GLY A 40 -29.47 1.87 -13.93
N PRO A 41 -29.93 0.94 -13.07
CA PRO A 41 -29.12 0.45 -11.97
C PRO A 41 -28.64 -1.02 -12.09
N THR A 42 -27.59 -1.33 -11.33
CA THR A 42 -27.28 -2.64 -10.69
C THR A 42 -27.06 -3.86 -11.58
N THR A 43 -25.87 -4.46 -11.51
CA THR A 43 -25.67 -5.83 -11.00
C THR A 43 -24.21 -6.09 -10.64
N LYS A 44 -24.04 -6.85 -9.57
CA LYS A 44 -22.77 -7.23 -8.95
C LYS A 44 -22.08 -8.30 -9.82
N SER A 45 -20.81 -8.10 -10.16
CA SER A 45 -19.94 -9.18 -10.63
C SER A 45 -18.82 -9.38 -9.60
N LEU A 46 -18.98 -10.43 -8.80
CA LEU A 46 -17.96 -10.95 -7.90
C LEU A 46 -17.16 -11.99 -8.70
N SER A 47 -15.85 -11.81 -8.81
CA SER A 47 -14.95 -12.93 -9.10
C SER A 47 -13.85 -12.97 -8.03
N ASN A 48 -14.09 -13.77 -6.99
CA ASN A 48 -13.07 -14.22 -6.06
C ASN A 48 -12.34 -15.39 -6.71
N MET A 49 -11.02 -15.29 -6.89
CA MET A 49 -10.19 -16.46 -7.18
C MET A 49 -9.74 -17.09 -5.87
N HIS A 50 -10.27 -18.30 -5.63
CA HIS A 50 -9.91 -19.21 -4.56
C HIS A 50 -8.57 -19.89 -4.91
N GLY A 51 -7.56 -19.72 -4.06
CA GLY A 51 -6.34 -20.52 -4.07
C GLY A 51 -6.41 -21.52 -2.94
N ASP A 52 -6.60 -22.78 -3.31
CA ASP A 52 -6.73 -23.96 -2.46
C ASP A 52 -5.34 -24.46 -2.02
N VAL A 53 -5.12 -24.61 -0.72
CA VAL A 53 -3.99 -25.34 -0.15
C VAL A 53 -4.55 -26.29 0.89
N HIS A 54 -4.61 -27.56 0.50
CA HIS A 54 -4.83 -28.70 1.37
C HIS A 54 -3.75 -28.80 2.44
N VAL A 55 -4.16 -28.87 3.71
CA VAL A 55 -3.43 -29.64 4.72
C VAL A 55 -4.43 -30.30 5.67
N ALA A 56 -4.38 -31.62 5.68
CA ALA A 56 -5.12 -32.50 6.56
C ALA A 56 -4.64 -32.36 8.01
N ARG A 57 -5.57 -32.41 8.97
CA ARG A 57 -5.29 -33.00 10.28
C ARG A 57 -6.59 -33.48 10.94
N GLU A 58 -6.64 -34.79 11.15
CA GLU A 58 -7.65 -35.55 11.88
C GLU A 58 -7.72 -35.16 13.36
N HIS A 59 -8.79 -35.63 14.03
CA HIS A 59 -9.14 -35.81 15.46
C HIS A 59 -10.65 -35.45 15.54
N GLY A 60 -11.61 -36.37 15.58
CA GLY A 60 -11.73 -37.50 16.50
C GLY A 60 -12.51 -37.04 17.75
N VAL A 61 -13.56 -37.78 18.12
CA VAL A 61 -14.39 -37.69 19.35
C VAL A 61 -15.84 -37.19 19.13
N GLU A 62 -16.68 -38.14 18.73
CA GLU A 62 -17.82 -38.68 19.49
C GLU A 62 -18.47 -37.79 20.57
N GLY A 63 -19.77 -37.53 20.42
CA GLY A 63 -20.53 -36.75 21.41
C GLY A 63 -22.04 -36.76 21.18
N GLN A 64 -22.63 -37.95 21.26
CA GLN A 64 -24.03 -38.27 21.60
C GLN A 64 -25.13 -37.21 21.43
N ALA A 65 -26.02 -37.48 20.47
CA ALA A 65 -27.38 -36.98 20.46
C ALA A 65 -28.13 -37.46 21.71
N LYS A 66 -28.59 -36.53 22.56
CA LYS A 66 -29.55 -36.84 23.61
C LYS A 66 -30.97 -36.78 23.07
N SER A 67 -31.43 -37.98 22.78
CA SER A 67 -32.80 -38.49 22.75
C SER A 67 -33.85 -37.60 23.41
N MET A 68 -34.91 -37.31 22.67
CA MET A 68 -36.18 -36.82 23.17
C MET A 68 -36.88 -37.95 23.93
N ASP A 69 -37.01 -37.84 25.25
CA ASP A 69 -37.91 -38.72 26.00
C ASP A 69 -39.35 -38.23 25.88
N VAL A 70 -40.04 -38.96 25.01
CA VAL A 70 -41.48 -39.02 24.81
C VAL A 70 -42.11 -39.71 26.03
N TYR A 71 -43.12 -39.06 26.61
CA TYR A 71 -44.19 -39.62 27.45
C TYR A 71 -43.81 -40.63 28.54
N SER A 72 -44.02 -40.21 29.79
CA SER A 72 -44.52 -41.13 30.83
C SER A 72 -45.58 -40.41 31.64
N GLN A 73 -46.83 -40.53 31.20
CA GLN A 73 -47.96 -40.59 32.14
C GLN A 73 -47.94 -41.97 32.77
N PRO A 74 -47.90 -42.07 34.10
CA PRO A 74 -48.57 -43.16 34.79
C PRO A 74 -49.65 -42.59 35.71
N GLY A 75 -50.78 -43.28 35.76
CA GLY A 75 -51.72 -43.11 36.87
C GLY A 75 -53.14 -42.76 36.46
N ARG A 76 -53.73 -43.55 35.56
CA ARG A 76 -55.16 -43.85 35.68
C ARG A 76 -55.40 -44.56 37.02
N GLN A 77 -56.54 -44.21 37.62
CA GLN A 77 -57.25 -44.93 38.68
C GLN A 77 -56.55 -45.06 40.04
N MET A 78 -56.99 -44.23 40.99
CA MET A 78 -57.87 -44.74 42.03
C MET A 78 -58.94 -43.68 42.29
N GLN A 79 -60.11 -43.84 41.66
CA GLN A 79 -61.33 -43.28 42.22
C GLN A 79 -61.61 -44.08 43.49
N PHE A 80 -61.17 -43.58 44.63
CA PHE A 80 -61.76 -44.00 45.89
C PHE A 80 -63.18 -43.44 45.90
N SER A 81 -64.15 -44.29 45.60
CA SER A 81 -65.53 -44.06 46.01
C SER A 81 -65.52 -43.92 47.54
N VAL A 82 -65.55 -42.69 48.03
CA VAL A 82 -65.80 -42.39 49.43
C VAL A 82 -67.25 -42.79 49.68
N SER A 83 -67.44 -43.98 50.25
CA SER A 83 -68.72 -44.44 50.75
C SER A 83 -69.27 -43.38 51.71
N PRO A 84 -70.53 -42.90 51.57
CA PRO A 84 -71.11 -41.93 52.49
C PRO A 84 -71.49 -42.67 53.77
N ARG A 85 -70.51 -42.92 54.64
CA ARG A 85 -70.73 -43.37 56.00
C ARG A 85 -70.70 -42.15 56.91
N ASN A 86 -71.87 -41.83 57.46
CA ASN A 86 -72.11 -41.05 58.68
C ASN A 86 -71.20 -39.83 58.86
N THR A 87 -71.70 -38.69 58.39
CA THR A 87 -71.22 -37.34 58.70
C THR A 87 -71.58 -36.92 60.13
N ASP A 88 -71.25 -37.72 61.13
CA ASP A 88 -71.40 -37.31 62.52
C ASP A 88 -70.13 -37.74 63.25
N PHE A 89 -69.37 -36.76 63.73
CA PHE A 89 -68.12 -36.86 64.51
C PHE A 89 -66.80 -37.07 63.72
N MET A 90 -66.56 -36.26 62.68
CA MET A 90 -65.18 -35.92 62.30
C MET A 90 -64.56 -35.12 63.44
N THR A 91 -63.50 -35.64 64.07
CA THR A 91 -62.80 -34.88 65.10
C THR A 91 -62.22 -33.61 64.48
N HIS A 92 -62.31 -32.47 65.18
CA HIS A 92 -61.79 -31.18 64.72
C HIS A 92 -60.36 -31.29 64.18
N ASN A 93 -59.57 -32.23 64.72
CA ASN A 93 -58.19 -32.47 64.34
C ASN A 93 -58.05 -32.98 62.89
N GLU A 94 -58.92 -33.86 62.40
CA GLU A 94 -58.83 -34.42 61.04
C GLU A 94 -59.24 -33.41 59.95
N VAL A 95 -60.27 -32.61 60.24
CA VAL A 95 -60.68 -31.48 59.38
C VAL A 95 -59.54 -30.46 59.28
N ASN A 96 -58.81 -30.24 60.38
CA ASN A 96 -57.65 -29.36 60.40
C ASN A 96 -56.50 -29.90 59.53
N LEU A 97 -56.17 -31.20 59.62
CA LEU A 97 -55.17 -31.84 58.74
C LEU A 97 -55.56 -31.80 57.25
N HIS A 98 -56.84 -31.89 56.93
CA HIS A 98 -57.32 -31.78 55.54
C HIS A 98 -57.18 -30.34 55.02
N MET A 99 -57.59 -29.36 55.82
CA MET A 99 -57.41 -27.92 55.54
C MET A 99 -55.93 -27.55 55.39
N GLU A 100 -55.06 -28.13 56.22
CA GLU A 100 -53.61 -27.90 56.18
C GLU A 100 -52.96 -28.52 54.94
N ARG A 101 -53.37 -29.73 54.54
CA ARG A 101 -52.97 -30.32 53.25
C ARG A 101 -53.47 -29.51 52.04
N LYS A 102 -54.70 -28.97 52.12
CA LYS A 102 -55.27 -28.09 51.09
C LYS A 102 -54.44 -26.81 50.93
N ARG A 103 -54.11 -26.13 52.04
CA ARG A 103 -53.23 -24.95 52.02
C ARG A 103 -51.85 -25.26 51.45
N LYS A 104 -51.23 -26.35 51.89
CA LYS A 104 -49.90 -26.77 51.41
C LYS A 104 -49.90 -27.10 49.90
N SER A 105 -50.99 -27.67 49.40
CA SER A 105 -51.17 -27.92 47.96
C SER A 105 -51.39 -26.63 47.16
N ASP A 106 -52.18 -25.69 47.69
CA ASP A 106 -52.42 -24.41 47.04
C ASP A 106 -51.14 -23.55 47.01
N GLU A 107 -50.34 -23.59 48.08
CA GLU A 107 -49.03 -22.94 48.16
C GLU A 107 -48.03 -23.52 47.14
N ALA A 108 -48.02 -24.84 46.96
CA ALA A 108 -47.21 -25.48 45.91
C ALA A 108 -47.67 -25.11 44.49
N ARG A 109 -48.97 -24.88 44.27
CA ARG A 109 -49.50 -24.40 42.98
C ARG A 109 -49.06 -22.97 42.72
N ILE A 110 -49.20 -22.09 43.72
CA ILE A 110 -48.78 -20.69 43.64
C ILE A 110 -47.27 -20.59 43.39
N ALA A 111 -46.45 -21.39 44.08
CA ALA A 111 -45.00 -21.40 43.87
C ALA A 111 -44.62 -21.78 42.43
N ARG A 112 -45.28 -22.79 41.83
CA ARG A 112 -45.06 -23.17 40.43
C ARG A 112 -45.52 -22.10 39.45
N GLU A 113 -46.64 -21.45 39.74
CA GLU A 113 -47.18 -20.35 38.94
C GLU A 113 -46.25 -19.13 38.96
N VAL A 114 -45.78 -18.72 40.14
CA VAL A 114 -44.79 -17.65 40.31
C VAL A 114 -43.52 -17.97 39.56
N GLN A 115 -42.99 -19.20 39.69
CA GLN A 115 -41.79 -19.61 38.97
C GLN A 115 -41.98 -19.62 37.44
N ALA A 116 -43.16 -20.04 36.97
CA ALA A 116 -43.48 -19.98 35.54
C ALA A 116 -43.60 -18.54 35.03
N HIS A 117 -44.17 -17.64 35.83
CA HIS A 117 -44.30 -16.23 35.50
C HIS A 117 -42.95 -15.51 35.49
N GLU A 118 -42.10 -15.81 36.47
CA GLU A 118 -40.73 -15.31 36.55
C GLU A 118 -39.90 -15.75 35.34
N LYS A 119 -39.97 -17.03 34.96
CA LYS A 119 -39.31 -17.53 33.74
C LYS A 119 -39.81 -16.86 32.46
N LYS A 120 -41.10 -16.52 32.38
CA LYS A 120 -41.64 -15.74 31.25
C LYS A 120 -41.06 -14.33 31.21
N ILE A 121 -41.04 -13.64 32.36
CA ILE A 121 -40.45 -12.30 32.50
C ILE A 121 -38.98 -12.31 32.10
N GLN A 122 -38.19 -13.30 32.56
CA GLN A 122 -36.78 -13.43 32.18
C GLN A 122 -36.60 -13.61 30.66
N LYS A 123 -37.38 -14.51 30.04
CA LYS A 123 -37.30 -14.72 28.58
C LYS A 123 -37.71 -13.50 27.77
N GLU A 124 -38.69 -12.75 28.24
CA GLU A 124 -39.15 -11.53 27.58
C GLU A 124 -38.11 -10.41 27.70
N LEU A 125 -37.50 -10.23 28.87
CA LEU A 125 -36.37 -9.34 29.08
C LEU A 125 -35.17 -9.70 28.21
N GLU A 126 -34.81 -10.97 28.13
CA GLU A 126 -33.70 -11.43 27.30
C GLU A 126 -33.94 -11.18 25.81
N LYS A 127 -35.18 -11.43 25.34
CA LYS A 127 -35.58 -11.11 23.96
C LYS A 127 -35.51 -9.62 23.68
N GLN A 128 -35.95 -8.79 24.62
CA GLN A 128 -35.86 -7.34 24.50
C GLN A 128 -34.41 -6.85 24.50
N ASP A 129 -33.55 -7.41 25.36
CA ASP A 129 -32.13 -7.07 25.44
C ASP A 129 -31.40 -7.42 24.13
N LEU A 130 -31.70 -8.58 23.55
CA LEU A 130 -31.14 -9.00 22.27
C LEU A 130 -31.55 -8.05 21.13
N LEU A 131 -32.81 -7.63 21.10
CA LEU A 131 -33.29 -6.65 20.10
C LEU A 131 -32.62 -5.29 20.29
N ARG A 132 -32.42 -4.85 21.54
CA ARG A 132 -31.71 -3.60 21.84
C ARG A 132 -30.25 -3.67 21.39
N ARG A 133 -29.53 -4.74 21.78
CA ARG A 133 -28.15 -4.97 21.35
C ARG A 133 -28.01 -5.00 19.84
N LYS A 134 -28.90 -5.72 19.13
CA LYS A 134 -28.86 -5.80 17.67
C LYS A 134 -29.08 -4.44 17.00
N ARG A 135 -29.90 -3.57 17.60
CA ARG A 135 -30.10 -2.20 17.14
C ARG A 135 -28.85 -1.33 17.41
N ASP A 136 -28.33 -1.39 18.62
CA ASP A 136 -27.17 -0.61 19.05
C ASP A 136 -25.92 -0.99 18.26
N GLU A 137 -25.68 -2.29 18.07
CA GLU A 137 -24.55 -2.84 17.33
C GLU A 137 -24.63 -2.51 15.83
N ALA A 138 -25.83 -2.52 15.25
CA ALA A 138 -26.05 -2.09 13.87
C ALA A 138 -25.87 -0.57 13.69
N GLN A 139 -26.24 0.23 14.70
CA GLN A 139 -26.04 1.67 14.70
C GLN A 139 -24.55 2.03 14.84
N ILE A 140 -23.87 1.45 15.84
CA ILE A 140 -22.44 1.63 16.08
C ILE A 140 -21.63 1.14 14.86
N GLY A 141 -22.00 0.01 14.27
CA GLY A 141 -21.35 -0.50 13.06
C GLY A 141 -21.41 0.48 11.89
N ARG A 142 -22.53 1.21 11.69
CA ARG A 142 -22.63 2.25 10.65
C ARG A 142 -21.86 3.51 11.03
N GLU A 143 -21.96 3.92 12.29
CA GLU A 143 -21.34 5.13 12.82
C GLU A 143 -19.83 5.04 12.89
N VAL A 144 -19.25 3.84 13.09
CA VAL A 144 -17.80 3.60 13.08
C VAL A 144 -17.28 3.38 11.65
N GLN A 145 -17.96 2.55 10.86
CA GLN A 145 -17.41 2.10 9.57
C GLN A 145 -17.45 3.19 8.48
N ALA A 146 -18.41 4.12 8.53
CA ALA A 146 -18.50 5.23 7.59
C ALA A 146 -17.37 6.28 7.74
N PRO A 147 -17.07 6.82 8.93
CA PRO A 147 -15.94 7.73 9.12
C PRO A 147 -14.59 7.04 8.93
N GLU A 148 -14.44 5.78 9.36
CA GLU A 148 -13.18 5.05 9.20
C GLU A 148 -12.81 4.87 7.71
N LYS A 149 -13.79 4.56 6.85
CA LYS A 149 -13.59 4.54 5.38
C LYS A 149 -13.21 5.90 4.82
N LYS A 150 -13.76 7.00 5.36
CA LYS A 150 -13.42 8.37 4.93
C LYS A 150 -11.99 8.73 5.35
N ILE A 151 -11.64 8.50 6.61
CA ILE A 151 -10.29 8.73 7.16
C ILE A 151 -9.26 7.92 6.38
N ARG A 152 -9.54 6.65 6.09
CA ARG A 152 -8.64 5.79 5.31
C ARG A 152 -8.40 6.34 3.90
N LYS A 153 -9.46 6.75 3.19
CA LYS A 153 -9.34 7.36 1.85
C LYS A 153 -8.59 8.69 1.89
N GLU A 154 -8.81 9.51 2.93
CA GLU A 154 -8.15 10.80 3.08
C GLU A 154 -6.66 10.63 3.38
N LEU A 155 -6.31 9.68 4.24
CA LEU A 155 -4.92 9.33 4.55
C LEU A 155 -4.20 8.82 3.29
N GLU A 156 -4.83 7.94 2.52
CA GLU A 156 -4.27 7.43 1.26
C GLU A 156 -4.05 8.56 0.23
N LYS A 157 -4.99 9.51 0.13
CA LYS A 157 -4.81 10.71 -0.70
C LYS A 157 -3.64 11.57 -0.23
N GLN A 158 -3.52 11.78 1.08
CA GLN A 158 -2.43 12.56 1.67
C GLN A 158 -1.07 11.91 1.39
N ASP A 159 -0.97 10.58 1.55
CA ASP A 159 0.25 9.82 1.26
C ASP A 159 0.61 9.88 -0.23
N LEU A 160 -0.39 9.78 -1.11
CA LEU A 160 -0.17 9.92 -2.54
C LEU A 160 0.35 11.31 -2.91
N LEU A 161 -0.21 12.37 -2.32
CA LEU A 161 0.26 13.74 -2.52
C LEU A 161 1.69 13.90 -2.01
N ARG A 162 1.99 13.39 -0.81
CA ARG A 162 3.35 13.42 -0.23
C ARG A 162 4.36 12.71 -1.15
N ARG A 163 3.99 11.55 -1.69
CA ARG A 163 4.83 10.80 -2.65
C ARG A 163 5.03 11.54 -3.96
N LYS A 164 3.98 12.16 -4.51
CA LYS A 164 4.08 13.00 -5.72
C LYS A 164 5.01 14.20 -5.51
N VAL A 165 4.87 14.91 -4.38
CA VAL A 165 5.74 16.05 -4.06
C VAL A 165 7.19 15.61 -3.90
N SER A 166 7.44 14.49 -3.21
CA SER A 166 8.78 13.93 -3.04
C SER A 166 9.45 13.59 -4.36
N THR A 167 8.75 12.89 -5.26
CA THR A 167 9.29 12.52 -6.58
C THR A 167 9.55 13.74 -7.48
N LEU A 168 8.67 14.75 -7.46
CA LEU A 168 8.89 15.98 -8.21
C LEU A 168 10.10 16.77 -7.67
N ARG A 169 10.26 16.86 -6.35
CA ARG A 169 11.42 17.51 -5.72
C ARG A 169 12.73 16.82 -6.11
N GLU A 170 12.75 15.49 -6.08
CA GLU A 170 13.93 14.71 -6.48
C GLU A 170 14.28 14.91 -7.96
N ARG A 171 13.27 14.90 -8.84
CA ARG A 171 13.47 15.18 -10.28
C ARG A 171 14.05 16.57 -10.51
N LYS A 172 13.50 17.59 -9.84
CA LYS A 172 14.02 18.96 -9.90
C LYS A 172 15.47 19.04 -9.43
N GLN A 173 15.82 18.45 -8.29
CA GLN A 173 17.20 18.43 -7.79
C GLN A 173 18.15 17.68 -8.74
N LYS A 174 17.70 16.59 -9.34
CA LYS A 174 18.51 15.82 -10.30
C LYS A 174 18.74 16.62 -11.59
N GLU A 175 17.73 17.33 -12.07
CA GLU A 175 17.84 18.19 -13.23
C GLU A 175 18.74 19.40 -12.95
N GLU A 176 18.61 20.02 -11.79
CA GLU A 176 19.46 21.13 -11.34
C GLU A 176 20.94 20.70 -11.28
N ARG A 177 21.24 19.54 -10.66
CA ARG A 177 22.60 18.99 -10.66
C ARG A 177 23.14 18.71 -12.07
N ARG A 178 22.28 18.32 -13.01
CA ARG A 178 22.69 18.11 -14.41
C ARG A 178 23.02 19.44 -15.08
N ARG A 179 22.17 20.45 -14.91
CA ARG A 179 22.37 21.81 -15.45
C ARG A 179 23.63 22.45 -14.85
N GLU A 180 23.83 22.35 -13.54
CA GLU A 180 25.01 22.88 -12.87
C GLU A 180 26.29 22.19 -13.35
N LYS A 181 26.28 20.85 -13.49
CA LYS A 181 27.42 20.11 -14.03
C LYS A 181 27.74 20.50 -15.47
N GLU A 182 26.73 20.70 -16.30
CA GLU A 182 26.92 21.15 -17.68
C GLU A 182 27.44 22.59 -17.74
N ALA A 183 26.86 23.49 -16.95
CA ALA A 183 27.33 24.88 -16.84
C ALA A 183 28.78 24.95 -16.34
N ALA A 184 29.15 24.13 -15.34
CA ALA A 184 30.52 24.02 -14.87
C ALA A 184 31.47 23.51 -15.96
N ARG A 185 31.04 22.54 -16.76
CA ARG A 185 31.83 22.03 -17.91
C ARG A 185 32.01 23.11 -18.98
N GLN A 186 30.95 23.84 -19.32
CA GLN A 186 31.02 24.95 -20.29
C GLN A 186 31.93 26.07 -19.76
N LYS A 187 31.77 26.47 -18.50
CA LYS A 187 32.63 27.47 -17.85
C LYS A 187 34.10 27.05 -17.87
N ALA A 188 34.40 25.81 -17.48
CA ALA A 188 35.75 25.27 -17.52
C ALA A 188 36.33 25.21 -18.94
N ALA A 189 35.50 24.91 -19.96
CA ALA A 189 35.93 24.93 -21.35
C ALA A 189 36.27 26.36 -21.83
N ILE A 190 35.45 27.34 -21.48
CA ILE A 190 35.69 28.76 -21.78
C ILE A 190 36.98 29.22 -21.10
N GLU A 191 37.12 28.99 -19.79
CA GLU A 191 38.32 29.36 -19.03
C GLU A 191 39.57 28.70 -19.61
N ARG A 192 39.49 27.42 -20.00
CA ARG A 192 40.59 26.72 -20.67
C ARG A 192 40.92 27.31 -22.04
N ALA A 193 39.92 27.74 -22.80
CA ALA A 193 40.15 28.41 -24.09
C ALA A 193 40.85 29.76 -23.88
N THR A 194 40.40 30.54 -22.90
CA THR A 194 41.02 31.82 -22.52
C THR A 194 42.47 31.62 -22.08
N ALA A 195 42.74 30.66 -21.18
CA ALA A 195 44.08 30.34 -20.73
C ALA A 195 45.00 29.92 -21.90
N ARG A 196 44.49 29.14 -22.85
CA ARG A 196 45.23 28.79 -24.07
C ARG A 196 45.53 30.01 -24.95
N GLY A 197 44.59 30.95 -25.06
CA GLY A 197 44.79 32.19 -25.81
C GLY A 197 45.90 33.05 -25.19
N ILE A 198 45.83 33.27 -23.88
CA ILE A 198 46.85 34.00 -23.12
C ILE A 198 48.22 33.32 -23.28
N ALA A 199 48.29 32.01 -23.04
CA ALA A 199 49.56 31.28 -23.15
C ALA A 199 50.18 31.36 -24.55
N LYS A 200 49.36 31.27 -25.61
CA LYS A 200 49.85 31.44 -26.99
C LYS A 200 50.38 32.84 -27.25
N GLY A 201 49.63 33.87 -26.86
CA GLY A 201 50.08 35.26 -27.02
C GLY A 201 51.35 35.57 -26.22
N SER A 202 51.47 35.02 -25.01
CA SER A 202 52.71 35.15 -24.22
C SER A 202 53.90 34.43 -24.87
N MET A 203 53.69 33.28 -25.52
CA MET A 203 54.75 32.56 -26.22
C MET A 203 55.22 33.30 -27.47
N GLU A 204 54.29 33.89 -28.23
CA GLU A 204 54.57 34.74 -29.40
C GLU A 204 55.42 35.96 -29.01
N LEU A 205 55.08 36.66 -27.92
CA LEU A 205 55.87 37.79 -27.41
C LEU A 205 57.29 37.38 -27.00
N ILE A 206 57.46 36.20 -26.38
CA ILE A 206 58.78 35.68 -26.00
C ILE A 206 59.61 35.33 -27.25
N GLU A 207 58.98 34.76 -28.28
CA GLU A 207 59.64 34.46 -29.55
C GLU A 207 60.09 35.74 -30.27
N ASP A 208 59.27 36.79 -30.26
CA ASP A 208 59.59 38.10 -30.82
C ASP A 208 60.77 38.77 -30.10
N GLU A 209 60.77 38.82 -28.77
CA GLU A 209 61.89 39.37 -27.98
C GLU A 209 63.19 38.59 -28.23
N ARG A 210 63.11 37.25 -28.29
CA ARG A 210 64.26 36.41 -28.60
C ARG A 210 64.79 36.67 -30.02
N LEU A 211 63.90 36.89 -30.99
CA LEU A 211 64.28 37.21 -32.36
C LEU A 211 64.97 38.57 -32.45
N GLU A 212 64.48 39.58 -31.71
CA GLU A 212 65.11 40.89 -31.61
C GLU A 212 66.53 40.80 -31.00
N LEU A 213 66.68 40.05 -29.90
CA LEU A 213 67.99 39.80 -29.29
C LEU A 213 68.95 39.08 -30.24
N MET A 214 68.47 38.13 -31.04
CA MET A 214 69.28 37.45 -32.05
C MET A 214 69.74 38.41 -33.16
N LYS A 215 68.85 39.29 -33.64
CA LYS A 215 69.21 40.31 -34.65
C LYS A 215 70.31 41.24 -34.13
N LEU A 216 70.19 41.71 -32.89
CA LEU A 216 71.22 42.54 -32.24
C LEU A 216 72.56 41.81 -32.10
N ALA A 217 72.53 40.52 -31.72
CA ALA A 217 73.73 39.70 -31.59
C ALA A 217 74.40 39.38 -32.95
N ALA A 218 73.62 39.19 -34.02
CA ALA A 218 74.15 38.99 -35.37
C ALA A 218 74.82 40.26 -35.89
N ALA A 219 74.17 41.41 -35.70
CA ALA A 219 74.70 42.72 -36.08
C ALA A 219 76.03 43.04 -35.35
N SER A 220 76.12 42.76 -34.05
CA SER A 220 77.38 42.99 -33.29
C SER A 220 78.53 42.07 -33.70
N LYS A 221 78.23 40.93 -34.33
CA LYS A 221 79.23 39.98 -34.87
C LYS A 221 79.56 40.21 -36.35
N GLY A 222 78.95 41.21 -36.99
CA GLY A 222 79.16 41.50 -38.42
C GLY A 222 78.63 40.42 -39.37
N LEU A 223 77.74 39.54 -38.89
CA LEU A 223 77.09 38.54 -39.73
C LEU A 223 75.87 39.17 -40.42
N PRO A 224 75.66 38.94 -41.73
CA PRO A 224 74.46 39.41 -42.41
C PRO A 224 73.22 38.79 -41.77
N SER A 225 72.22 39.62 -41.47
CA SER A 225 70.94 39.19 -40.88
C SER A 225 70.25 38.18 -41.80
N ILE A 226 69.74 37.07 -41.25
CA ILE A 226 69.13 35.98 -42.04
C ILE A 226 67.84 36.40 -42.80
N VAL A 227 67.28 37.57 -42.49
CA VAL A 227 66.15 38.17 -43.23
C VAL A 227 66.62 38.87 -44.52
N SER A 228 67.94 39.03 -44.70
CA SER A 228 68.58 39.60 -45.88
C SER A 228 69.36 38.51 -46.64
N LEU A 229 68.69 37.41 -46.97
CA LEU A 229 69.21 36.47 -47.98
C LEU A 229 68.78 37.00 -49.35
N ASP A 230 69.70 37.62 -50.08
CA ASP A 230 69.48 38.01 -51.47
C ASP A 230 69.11 36.77 -52.30
N TYR A 231 68.25 36.95 -53.31
CA TYR A 231 67.69 35.88 -54.14
C TYR A 231 68.76 34.91 -54.69
N ASP A 232 69.94 35.43 -55.01
CA ASP A 232 71.09 34.66 -55.52
C ASP A 232 71.67 33.66 -54.50
N THR A 233 71.47 33.88 -53.20
CA THR A 233 71.96 32.98 -52.14
C THR A 233 71.04 31.78 -51.95
N LEU A 234 69.74 31.94 -52.23
CA LEU A 234 68.75 30.85 -52.18
C LEU A 234 68.84 29.93 -53.41
N GLN A 235 69.38 30.42 -54.52
CA GLN A 235 69.46 29.70 -55.79
C GLN A 235 70.70 28.80 -55.91
N ASN A 236 71.65 28.90 -54.97
CA ASN A 236 72.90 28.12 -54.93
C ASN A 236 72.91 27.03 -53.84
N LEU A 237 71.73 26.66 -53.32
CA LEU A 237 71.50 25.51 -52.44
C LEU A 237 70.98 24.30 -53.23
#